data_AF-A0A443HMC8-F1
#
_entry.id   AF-A0A443HMC8-F1
#
_cell.length_a   1.000
_cell.length_b   1.000
_cell.length_c   1.000
_cell.angle_alpha   90.00
_cell.angle_beta   90.00
_cell.angle_gamma   90.00
#
_symmetry.space_group_name_H-M   'P 1'
#
loop_
_entity.id
_entity.type
_entity.pdbx_description
1 polymer ?
#
loop_
_entity_poly.entity_id
_entity_poly.type
_entity_poly.pdbx_seq_one_letter_code
_entity_poly.pdbx_strand_id
1 'polypeptide(L)'
;MPASNASGEFDDDSVHGATRKTLLKIKGFSEVKVEKIKEAIQKCLPSASGFITAMELGHQRKRVVRISTGSKQFDAILGGGFQSMSISEVYGEFRCGKTQLSHTMSVMAQLPKEMGGAEGKVAYIDTEGTFRPERIAQIAERFGMDPDLAQENIAYARALNSEHQLELLNTLSKEFAAGDYRLLIIDSIMNCFRVDYCGRGELADRQQKLNQFLMKLAHMAEDHQTNQVQSDPGASALFAGADGRKPVGGHILAHASTTRVLLRKGRGDERVAKIQDSPDCPEREATYVITNGGINDPDKSLPSSKMKKETLEVAGYTALPIQLPAVSSFPQSATHYIYIRPHEPRIPDPDSPRSLFLVNVPIDTTETHLKHLFGAQLSAGRVERVEFEDVPTKKKSVGAFAQDSLAKKSKKRKRVTADDLESQLEDIWVPSTWDRKLHKSGAHAIVVFVDKPSAEASLKAARKASKNRTKIVWGDGIEGRVPPLGLQRYTTHERLRYPARADLLRAISDYMTAFTQVEEMRAREAARKAQEPDEDGFITVTSGPKQNSLAREAEEKELIEKQKQKESGLGDFYRFQTREKRKERQNELLRKFDEDKRKIQEMKKQRGKLRPES
;
A
#
# COMPACT_ATOMS: atom_id res chain seq x y z
N MET A 1 14.90 39.17 -20.60
CA MET A 1 15.66 38.45 -21.64
C MET A 1 15.51 36.95 -21.37
N PRO A 2 15.40 36.08 -22.40
CA PRO A 2 15.56 34.65 -22.16
C PRO A 2 16.95 34.46 -21.56
N ALA A 3 17.04 33.64 -20.51
CA ALA A 3 18.23 33.52 -19.70
C ALA A 3 19.38 32.99 -20.57
N SER A 4 20.47 33.74 -20.67
CA SER A 4 21.71 33.27 -21.25
C SER A 4 22.65 32.86 -20.12
N ASN A 5 23.24 31.69 -20.25
CA ASN A 5 24.25 31.15 -19.34
C ASN A 5 25.46 32.10 -19.31
N ALA A 6 26.40 31.93 -18.37
CA ALA A 6 27.66 32.69 -18.38
C ALA A 6 28.48 32.51 -19.68
N SER A 7 28.17 31.47 -20.47
CA SER A 7 28.68 31.16 -21.81
C SER A 7 27.85 31.72 -22.98
N GLY A 8 26.69 32.35 -22.74
CA GLY A 8 25.79 32.83 -23.81
C GLY A 8 24.90 31.75 -24.43
N GLU A 9 24.88 30.53 -23.88
CA GLU A 9 23.99 29.46 -24.32
C GLU A 9 22.56 29.70 -23.81
N PHE A 10 21.58 29.40 -24.67
CA PHE A 10 20.16 29.40 -24.34
C PHE A 10 19.70 27.94 -24.28
N ASP A 11 18.84 27.62 -23.32
CA ASP A 11 18.15 26.33 -23.30
C ASP A 11 17.17 26.21 -24.49
N ASP A 12 17.06 25.01 -25.09
CA ASP A 12 16.31 24.78 -26.34
C ASP A 12 14.80 25.10 -26.16
N ASP A 13 14.23 24.78 -24.99
CA ASP A 13 12.83 25.09 -24.67
C ASP A 13 12.61 26.59 -24.49
N SER A 14 13.56 27.27 -23.87
CA SER A 14 13.55 28.75 -23.74
C SER A 14 13.57 29.46 -25.10
N VAL A 15 14.34 28.96 -26.07
CA VAL A 15 14.36 29.52 -27.43
C VAL A 15 13.11 29.11 -28.21
N HIS A 16 12.58 27.90 -27.99
CA HIS A 16 11.32 27.45 -28.59
C HIS A 16 10.14 28.35 -28.17
N GLY A 17 10.00 28.66 -26.87
CA GLY A 17 8.94 29.52 -26.33
C GLY A 17 9.09 31.00 -26.70
N ALA A 18 10.30 31.48 -27.00
CA ALA A 18 10.53 32.89 -27.34
C ALA A 18 9.88 33.30 -28.67
N THR A 19 9.14 34.41 -28.71
CA THR A 19 8.60 34.91 -29.98
C THR A 19 9.71 35.38 -30.93
N ARG A 20 9.46 35.32 -32.24
CA ARG A 20 10.35 35.90 -33.27
C ARG A 20 10.69 37.36 -32.97
N LYS A 21 9.70 38.15 -32.54
CA LYS A 21 9.86 39.55 -32.13
C LYS A 21 10.83 39.72 -30.96
N THR A 22 10.85 38.79 -30.01
CA THR A 22 11.79 38.80 -28.89
C THR A 22 13.21 38.51 -29.38
N LEU A 23 13.39 37.50 -30.24
CA LEU A 23 14.69 37.10 -30.77
C LEU A 23 15.31 38.20 -31.66
N LEU A 24 14.51 38.89 -32.46
CA LEU A 24 14.98 40.00 -33.32
C LEU A 24 15.51 41.22 -32.55
N LYS A 25 15.20 41.35 -31.26
CA LYS A 25 15.78 42.41 -30.41
C LYS A 25 17.24 42.13 -30.05
N ILE A 26 17.73 40.91 -30.26
CA ILE A 26 19.11 40.53 -29.97
C ILE A 26 20.01 41.07 -31.08
N LYS A 27 20.99 41.88 -30.70
CA LYS A 27 21.93 42.48 -31.65
C LYS A 27 22.66 41.37 -32.43
N GLY A 28 22.58 41.43 -33.77
CA GLY A 28 23.19 40.44 -34.66
C GLY A 28 22.27 39.32 -35.16
N PHE A 29 21.02 39.27 -34.68
CA PHE A 29 19.98 38.37 -35.20
C PHE A 29 19.16 39.07 -36.29
N SER A 30 19.32 38.62 -37.54
CA SER A 30 18.47 39.00 -38.66
C SER A 30 17.25 38.07 -38.76
N GLU A 31 16.21 38.48 -39.49
CA GLU A 31 15.02 37.65 -39.74
C GLU A 31 15.38 36.26 -40.27
N VAL A 32 16.28 36.20 -41.25
CA VAL A 32 16.76 34.93 -41.83
C VAL A 32 17.46 34.05 -40.78
N LYS A 33 18.24 34.64 -39.86
CA LYS A 33 18.88 33.87 -38.78
C LYS A 33 17.85 33.35 -37.79
N VAL A 34 16.88 34.18 -37.40
CA VAL A 34 15.82 33.80 -36.45
C VAL A 34 14.97 32.67 -37.00
N GLU A 35 14.61 32.70 -38.28
CA GLU A 35 13.90 31.57 -38.92
C GLU A 35 14.73 30.29 -38.88
N LYS A 36 16.01 30.35 -39.27
CA LYS A 36 16.89 29.17 -39.24
C LYS A 36 17.04 28.59 -37.83
N ILE A 37 17.10 29.45 -36.81
CA ILE A 37 17.14 29.01 -35.40
C ILE A 37 15.84 28.29 -35.03
N LYS A 38 14.68 28.85 -35.38
CA LYS A 38 13.38 28.21 -35.12
C LYS A 38 13.22 26.87 -35.84
N GLU A 39 13.64 26.80 -37.11
CA GLU A 39 13.63 25.55 -37.88
C GLU A 39 14.57 24.48 -37.28
N ALA A 40 15.75 24.89 -36.79
CA ALA A 40 16.68 23.98 -36.14
C ALA A 40 16.10 23.40 -34.85
N ILE A 41 15.52 24.23 -33.99
CA ILE A 41 14.89 23.79 -32.74
C ILE A 41 13.73 22.85 -33.01
N GLN A 42 12.91 23.11 -34.03
CA GLN A 42 11.81 22.24 -34.40
C GLN A 42 12.29 20.83 -34.82
N LYS A 43 13.50 20.72 -35.40
CA LYS A 43 14.14 19.43 -35.72
C LYS A 43 14.73 18.75 -34.48
N CYS A 44 15.29 19.51 -33.54
CA CYS A 44 15.86 18.99 -32.30
C CYS A 44 14.80 18.55 -31.29
N LEU A 45 13.63 19.20 -31.29
CA LEU A 45 12.50 18.93 -30.39
C LEU A 45 11.23 18.53 -31.18
N PRO A 46 11.19 17.35 -31.84
CA PRO A 46 10.02 16.91 -32.60
C PRO A 46 8.76 16.84 -31.73
N SER A 47 8.91 16.44 -30.47
CA SER A 47 7.82 16.30 -29.50
C SER A 47 7.27 17.63 -28.98
N ALA A 48 8.05 18.72 -29.03
CA ALA A 48 7.63 20.04 -28.55
C ALA A 48 6.79 20.82 -29.60
N SER A 49 6.83 20.40 -30.86
CA SER A 49 6.19 21.11 -31.98
C SER A 49 4.91 20.46 -32.51
N GLY A 50 4.47 19.35 -31.90
CA GLY A 50 3.32 18.56 -32.34
C GLY A 50 2.23 18.40 -31.27
N PHE A 51 1.05 17.97 -31.70
CA PHE A 51 -0.01 17.55 -30.79
C PHE A 51 0.34 16.18 -30.18
N ILE A 52 0.18 16.05 -28.88
CA ILE A 52 0.26 14.78 -28.16
C ILE A 52 -1.13 14.32 -27.73
N THR A 53 -1.29 13.01 -27.54
CA THR A 53 -2.55 12.46 -27.02
C THR A 53 -2.71 12.75 -25.53
N ALA A 54 -3.95 12.78 -25.04
CA ALA A 54 -4.21 12.92 -23.60
C ALA A 54 -3.57 11.81 -22.76
N MET A 55 -3.40 10.62 -23.34
CA MET A 55 -2.71 9.50 -22.70
C MET A 55 -1.22 9.79 -22.51
N GLU A 56 -0.54 10.27 -23.55
CA GLU A 56 0.89 10.66 -23.48
C GLU A 56 1.11 11.78 -22.47
N LEU A 57 0.26 12.81 -22.47
CA LEU A 57 0.29 13.85 -21.45
C LEU A 57 0.08 13.25 -20.05
N GLY A 58 -0.85 12.31 -19.90
CA GLY A 58 -1.07 11.58 -18.65
C GLY A 58 0.17 10.83 -18.17
N HIS A 59 0.95 10.22 -19.07
CA HIS A 59 2.22 9.59 -18.75
C HIS A 59 3.29 10.60 -18.34
N GLN A 60 3.41 11.73 -19.05
CA GLN A 60 4.34 12.81 -18.69
C GLN A 60 4.02 13.38 -17.31
N ARG A 61 2.73 13.59 -16.99
CA ARG A 61 2.28 14.08 -15.69
C ARG A 61 2.55 13.14 -14.51
N LYS A 62 2.92 11.87 -14.74
CA LYS A 62 3.40 10.98 -13.67
C LYS A 62 4.73 11.44 -13.06
N ARG A 63 5.46 12.33 -13.75
CA ARG A 63 6.71 12.93 -13.26
C ARG A 63 6.45 14.08 -12.27
N VAL A 64 5.21 14.55 -12.15
CA VAL A 64 4.84 15.63 -11.22
C VAL A 64 5.04 15.16 -9.78
N VAL A 65 5.86 15.88 -9.04
CA VAL A 65 6.13 15.67 -7.61
C VAL A 65 5.21 16.56 -6.80
N ARG A 66 4.78 16.08 -5.63
CA ARG A 66 4.04 16.88 -4.65
C ARG A 66 4.91 17.09 -3.41
N ILE A 67 5.10 18.34 -3.00
CA ILE A 67 5.80 18.67 -1.76
C ILE A 67 4.77 18.95 -0.68
N SER A 68 4.88 18.22 0.42
CA SER A 68 4.01 18.34 1.59
C SER A 68 4.15 19.71 2.25
N THR A 69 3.04 20.17 2.82
CA THR A 69 2.94 21.39 3.62
C THR A 69 3.44 21.22 5.06
N GLY A 70 3.70 19.97 5.49
CA GLY A 70 4.01 19.61 6.87
C GLY A 70 2.77 19.36 7.77
N SER A 71 1.55 19.54 7.24
CA SER A 71 0.28 19.20 7.90
C SER A 71 -0.48 18.17 7.07
N LYS A 72 -0.88 17.05 7.68
CA LYS A 72 -1.60 15.99 6.96
C LYS A 72 -2.99 16.44 6.53
N GLN A 73 -3.66 17.27 7.33
CA GLN A 73 -4.98 17.81 6.97
C GLN A 73 -4.87 18.76 5.79
N PHE A 74 -3.84 19.60 5.75
CA PHE A 74 -3.62 20.51 4.64
C PHE A 74 -3.19 19.76 3.37
N ASP A 75 -2.33 18.76 3.49
CA ASP A 75 -1.96 17.90 2.35
C ASP A 75 -3.16 17.14 1.80
N ALA A 76 -4.09 16.69 2.66
CA ALA A 76 -5.28 15.95 2.23
C ALA A 76 -6.20 16.77 1.32
N ILE A 77 -6.32 18.09 1.54
CA ILE A 77 -7.12 18.94 0.64
C ILE A 77 -6.39 19.24 -0.67
N LEU A 78 -5.05 19.28 -0.66
CA LEU A 78 -4.20 19.51 -1.85
C LEU A 78 -3.89 18.21 -2.63
N GLY A 79 -4.42 17.06 -2.21
CA GLY A 79 -4.13 15.78 -2.86
C GLY A 79 -2.69 15.30 -2.69
N GLY A 80 -2.06 15.64 -1.56
CA GLY A 80 -0.70 15.22 -1.20
C GLY A 80 0.32 16.35 -1.06
N GLY A 81 -0.09 17.61 -1.29
CA GLY A 81 0.78 18.79 -1.18
C GLY A 81 0.80 19.63 -2.46
N PHE A 82 1.66 20.64 -2.50
CA PHE A 82 1.81 21.52 -3.67
C PHE A 82 2.52 20.81 -4.82
N GLN A 83 2.01 20.99 -6.04
CA GLN A 83 2.50 20.29 -7.23
C GLN A 83 3.71 20.98 -7.85
N SER A 84 4.62 20.19 -8.43
CA SER A 84 5.62 20.66 -9.39
C SER A 84 5.00 21.00 -10.73
N MET A 85 5.76 21.74 -11.54
CA MET A 85 5.31 22.13 -12.87
C MET A 85 4.07 23.03 -12.82
N SER A 86 3.95 23.83 -11.76
CA SER A 86 2.85 24.77 -11.57
C SER A 86 3.24 25.94 -10.66
N ILE A 87 2.47 27.02 -10.79
CA ILE A 87 2.52 28.17 -9.90
C ILE A 87 1.39 28.02 -8.88
N SER A 88 1.74 28.05 -7.59
CA SER A 88 0.75 28.06 -6.50
C SER A 88 0.78 29.40 -5.77
N GLU A 89 -0.38 30.04 -5.64
CA GLU A 89 -0.56 31.29 -4.89
C GLU A 89 -1.21 31.02 -3.54
N VAL A 90 -0.54 31.41 -2.47
CA VAL A 90 -1.03 31.36 -1.10
C VAL A 90 -1.24 32.79 -0.61
N TYR A 91 -2.46 33.12 -0.20
CA TYR A 91 -2.78 34.48 0.19
C TYR A 91 -3.67 34.59 1.41
N GLY A 92 -3.75 35.77 2.02
CA GLY A 92 -4.66 36.05 3.13
C GLY A 92 -4.02 36.82 4.27
N GLU A 93 -4.79 37.46 5.14
CA GLU A 93 -4.38 38.52 6.08
C GLU A 93 -3.05 38.35 6.83
N PHE A 94 -2.53 39.46 7.38
CA PHE A 94 -1.37 39.41 8.28
C PHE A 94 -1.57 38.40 9.42
N ARG A 95 -0.49 37.69 9.78
CA ARG A 95 -0.44 36.69 10.87
C ARG A 95 -1.24 35.40 10.62
N CYS A 96 -1.63 35.11 9.38
CA CYS A 96 -2.29 33.84 9.05
C CYS A 96 -1.33 32.65 8.90
N GLY A 97 -0.01 32.86 8.75
CA GLY A 97 0.97 31.76 8.66
C GLY A 97 1.70 31.61 7.33
N LYS A 98 1.48 32.54 6.40
CA LYS A 98 2.16 32.68 5.10
C LYS A 98 3.68 32.37 5.11
N THR A 99 4.50 33.23 5.71
CA THR A 99 5.96 33.01 5.83
C THR A 99 6.31 31.73 6.60
N GLN A 100 5.46 31.29 7.54
CA GLN A 100 5.69 30.03 8.27
C GLN A 100 5.50 28.81 7.37
N LEU A 101 4.53 28.86 6.45
CA LEU A 101 4.38 27.85 5.40
C LEU A 101 5.58 27.85 4.46
N SER A 102 6.05 29.03 4.03
CA SER A 102 7.26 29.17 3.21
C SER A 102 8.49 28.54 3.87
N HIS A 103 8.75 28.85 5.15
CA HIS A 103 9.85 28.24 5.91
C HIS A 103 9.69 26.73 6.06
N THR A 104 8.45 26.26 6.32
CA THR A 104 8.20 24.82 6.47
C THR A 104 8.46 24.07 5.16
N MET A 105 7.97 24.61 4.04
CA MET A 105 8.20 24.01 2.72
C MET A 105 9.66 24.07 2.28
N SER A 106 10.43 25.07 2.73
CA SER A 106 11.86 25.15 2.46
C SER A 106 12.65 23.96 3.03
N VAL A 107 12.17 23.38 4.13
CA VAL A 107 12.71 22.14 4.71
C VAL A 107 12.08 20.91 4.06
N MET A 108 10.75 20.90 3.89
CA MET A 108 10.05 19.73 3.30
C MET A 108 10.56 19.37 1.91
N ALA A 109 10.90 20.36 1.08
CA ALA A 109 11.37 20.12 -0.27
C ALA A 109 12.67 19.30 -0.34
N GLN A 110 13.49 19.37 0.70
CA GLN A 110 14.78 18.67 0.79
C GLN A 110 14.64 17.20 1.21
N LEU A 111 13.50 16.82 1.80
CA LEU A 111 13.27 15.47 2.29
C LEU A 111 13.11 14.45 1.14
N PRO A 112 13.27 13.15 1.43
CA PRO A 112 12.96 12.06 0.49
C PRO A 112 11.49 12.11 0.03
N LYS A 113 11.23 11.62 -1.19
CA LYS A 113 9.87 11.58 -1.76
C LYS A 113 8.89 10.76 -0.93
N GLU A 114 9.38 9.71 -0.26
CA GLU A 114 8.58 8.86 0.63
C GLU A 114 8.09 9.61 1.88
N MET A 115 8.78 10.68 2.26
CA MET A 115 8.41 11.58 3.36
C MET A 115 7.65 12.83 2.87
N GLY A 116 7.28 12.88 1.59
CA GLY A 116 6.57 14.01 0.99
C GLY A 116 7.47 15.18 0.58
N GLY A 117 8.78 14.95 0.42
CA GLY A 117 9.71 15.93 -0.14
C GLY A 117 10.00 15.71 -1.63
N ALA A 118 11.03 16.38 -2.15
CA ALA A 118 11.43 16.32 -3.55
C ALA A 118 12.93 16.08 -3.78
N GLU A 119 13.70 15.85 -2.71
CA GLU A 119 15.15 15.59 -2.76
C GLU A 119 15.93 16.68 -3.51
N GLY A 120 15.70 17.95 -3.17
CA GLY A 120 16.55 19.00 -3.72
C GLY A 120 16.49 20.34 -3.00
N LYS A 121 17.34 21.25 -3.49
CA LYS A 121 17.59 22.57 -2.93
C LYS A 121 16.41 23.51 -3.12
N VAL A 122 16.40 24.58 -2.33
CA VAL A 122 15.36 25.60 -2.36
C VAL A 122 15.97 26.95 -2.67
N ALA A 123 15.33 27.70 -3.56
CA ALA A 123 15.63 29.11 -3.78
C ALA A 123 14.57 29.98 -3.07
N TYR A 124 14.99 31.01 -2.34
CA TYR A 124 14.10 31.89 -1.59
C TYR A 124 14.40 33.35 -1.93
N ILE A 125 13.46 34.02 -2.60
CA ILE A 125 13.48 35.45 -2.85
C ILE A 125 12.60 36.13 -1.80
N ASP A 126 13.22 36.87 -0.90
CA ASP A 126 12.56 37.63 0.15
C ASP A 126 12.51 39.11 -0.20
N THR A 127 11.33 39.71 -0.12
CA THR A 127 11.12 41.14 -0.36
C THR A 127 10.84 41.91 0.93
N GLU A 128 10.42 41.22 1.99
CA GLU A 128 10.00 41.83 3.25
C GLU A 128 11.09 41.76 4.32
N GLY A 129 12.12 40.92 4.13
CA GLY A 129 13.19 40.71 5.11
C GLY A 129 12.74 39.82 6.28
N THR A 130 11.82 38.88 6.03
CA THR A 130 11.20 38.03 7.07
C THR A 130 11.81 36.64 7.17
N PHE A 131 12.75 36.31 6.28
CA PHE A 131 13.49 35.05 6.37
C PHE A 131 14.38 35.00 7.62
N ARG A 132 14.33 33.90 8.36
CA ARG A 132 15.10 33.70 9.60
C ARG A 132 15.75 32.31 9.57
N PRO A 133 17.08 32.18 9.41
CA PRO A 133 17.76 30.88 9.38
C PRO A 133 17.52 30.04 10.64
N GLU A 134 17.43 30.67 11.80
CA GLU A 134 17.15 29.98 13.08
C GLU A 134 15.78 29.30 13.05
N ARG A 135 14.84 29.86 12.28
CA ARG A 135 13.52 29.25 12.08
C ARG A 135 13.60 28.00 11.21
N ILE A 136 14.47 27.98 10.20
CA ILE A 136 14.74 26.81 9.38
C ILE A 136 15.32 25.69 10.25
N ALA A 137 16.31 26.00 11.10
CA ALA A 137 16.91 25.04 12.03
C ALA A 137 15.86 24.33 12.90
N GLN A 138 14.98 25.10 13.56
CA GLN A 138 13.91 24.55 14.39
C GLN A 138 12.94 23.63 13.64
N ILE A 139 12.68 23.94 12.37
CA ILE A 139 11.82 23.11 11.52
C ILE A 139 12.57 21.85 11.07
N ALA A 140 13.85 21.96 10.71
CA ALA A 140 14.70 20.83 10.32
C ALA A 140 14.78 19.76 11.42
N GLU A 141 14.95 20.19 12.68
CA GLU A 141 14.95 19.30 13.85
C GLU A 141 13.70 18.43 13.94
N ARG A 142 12.51 19.00 13.67
CA ARG A 142 11.24 18.25 13.68
C ARG A 142 11.26 17.09 12.68
N PHE A 143 11.89 17.28 11.53
CA PHE A 143 11.95 16.28 10.46
C PHE A 143 13.20 15.41 10.53
N GLY A 144 14.00 15.52 11.60
CA GLY A 144 15.23 14.74 11.78
C GLY A 144 16.33 15.08 10.78
N MET A 145 16.30 16.29 10.23
CA MET A 145 17.32 16.82 9.32
C MET A 145 18.35 17.61 10.10
N ASP A 146 19.62 17.51 9.70
CA ASP A 146 20.68 18.34 10.26
C ASP A 146 20.41 19.83 9.96
N PRO A 147 20.34 20.71 10.98
CA PRO A 147 20.02 22.12 10.80
C PRO A 147 20.97 22.89 9.88
N ASP A 148 22.25 22.56 9.89
CA ASP A 148 23.27 23.29 9.12
C ASP A 148 23.18 22.87 7.65
N LEU A 149 23.05 21.57 7.38
CA LEU A 149 22.79 21.07 6.02
C LEU A 149 21.47 21.60 5.45
N ALA A 150 20.43 21.71 6.27
CA ALA A 150 19.15 22.25 5.85
C ALA A 150 19.26 23.72 5.39
N GLN A 151 20.11 24.51 6.05
CA GLN A 151 20.36 25.91 5.71
C GLN A 151 21.26 26.04 4.48
N GLU A 152 22.31 25.23 4.36
CA GLU A 152 23.23 25.23 3.21
C GLU A 152 22.50 24.95 1.89
N ASN A 153 21.46 24.12 1.93
CA ASN A 153 20.62 23.78 0.78
C ASN A 153 19.57 24.85 0.41
N ILE A 154 19.55 26.01 1.07
CA ILE A 154 18.65 27.12 0.76
C ILE A 154 19.45 28.30 0.21
N ALA A 155 19.29 28.57 -1.09
CA ALA A 155 19.80 29.78 -1.72
C ALA A 155 18.87 30.95 -1.40
N TYR A 156 19.36 31.94 -0.66
CA TYR A 156 18.59 33.10 -0.23
C TYR A 156 19.03 34.38 -0.97
N ALA A 157 18.06 35.18 -1.41
CA ALA A 157 18.30 36.52 -1.93
C ALA A 157 17.24 37.52 -1.44
N ARG A 158 17.67 38.73 -1.09
CA ARG A 158 16.77 39.83 -0.72
C ARG A 158 16.56 40.78 -1.90
N ALA A 159 15.35 40.81 -2.44
CA ALA A 159 14.96 41.78 -3.44
C ALA A 159 14.63 43.13 -2.80
N LEU A 160 15.13 44.21 -3.38
CA LEU A 160 14.97 45.58 -2.84
C LEU A 160 13.92 46.39 -3.59
N ASN A 161 13.66 46.03 -4.85
CA ASN A 161 12.69 46.66 -5.74
C ASN A 161 12.28 45.65 -6.83
N SER A 162 11.30 46.00 -7.64
CA SER A 162 10.68 45.11 -8.64
C SER A 162 11.62 44.76 -9.79
N GLU A 163 12.57 45.63 -10.12
CA GLU A 163 13.61 45.37 -11.13
C GLU A 163 14.62 44.34 -10.61
N HIS A 164 15.14 44.54 -9.39
CA HIS A 164 16.03 43.61 -8.72
C HIS A 164 15.37 42.24 -8.53
N GLN A 165 14.07 42.20 -8.21
CA GLN A 165 13.31 40.94 -8.13
C GLN A 165 13.35 40.17 -9.46
N LEU A 166 13.22 40.86 -10.61
CA LEU A 166 13.32 40.25 -11.93
C LEU A 166 14.77 39.85 -12.28
N GLU A 167 15.77 40.62 -11.86
CA GLU A 167 17.19 40.29 -12.04
C GLU A 167 17.61 39.03 -11.26
N LEU A 168 17.13 38.88 -10.02
CA LEU A 168 17.34 37.67 -9.22
C LEU A 168 16.74 36.45 -9.92
N LEU A 169 15.54 36.59 -10.50
CA LEU A 169 14.92 35.52 -11.27
C LEU A 169 15.76 35.15 -12.51
N ASN A 170 16.34 36.14 -13.20
CA ASN A 170 17.26 35.88 -14.31
C ASN A 170 18.55 35.16 -13.87
N THR A 171 19.02 35.43 -12.65
CA THR A 171 20.21 34.79 -12.10
C THR A 171 19.91 33.34 -11.72
N LEU A 172 18.81 33.10 -11.00
CA LEU A 172 18.34 31.77 -10.63
C LEU A 172 18.09 30.86 -11.82
N SER A 173 17.57 31.40 -12.94
CA SER A 173 17.39 30.59 -14.15
C SER A 173 18.69 29.98 -14.68
N LYS A 174 19.86 30.56 -14.37
CA LYS A 174 21.17 29.99 -14.72
C LYS A 174 21.58 28.88 -13.76
N GLU A 175 21.26 29.03 -12.48
CA GLU A 175 21.56 28.03 -11.44
C GLU A 175 20.66 26.79 -11.57
N PHE A 176 19.43 26.96 -12.03
CA PHE A 176 18.47 25.87 -12.24
C PHE A 176 18.90 24.89 -13.34
N ALA A 177 19.76 25.32 -14.27
CA ALA A 177 20.35 24.45 -15.28
C ALA A 177 21.20 23.31 -14.68
N ALA A 178 21.67 23.45 -13.43
CA ALA A 178 22.38 22.38 -12.73
C ALA A 178 21.45 21.25 -12.26
N GLY A 179 20.12 21.49 -12.16
CA GLY A 179 19.12 20.48 -11.84
C GLY A 179 18.95 20.17 -10.33
N ASP A 180 19.60 20.94 -9.46
CA ASP A 180 19.61 20.69 -8.01
C ASP A 180 18.40 21.25 -7.26
N TYR A 181 17.71 22.26 -7.83
CA TYR A 181 16.61 22.93 -7.16
C TYR A 181 15.30 22.17 -7.35
N ARG A 182 14.39 22.28 -6.38
CA ARG A 182 13.05 21.66 -6.46
C ARG A 182 11.93 22.62 -6.10
N LEU A 183 12.24 23.71 -5.40
CA LEU A 183 11.29 24.71 -4.97
C LEU A 183 11.90 26.13 -5.04
N LEU A 184 11.15 27.07 -5.60
CA LEU A 184 11.37 28.50 -5.57
C LEU A 184 10.27 29.16 -4.76
N ILE A 185 10.64 29.91 -3.74
CA ILE A 185 9.72 30.69 -2.92
C ILE A 185 9.95 32.17 -3.20
N ILE A 186 8.86 32.91 -3.38
CA ILE A 186 8.89 34.38 -3.46
C ILE A 186 7.95 34.93 -2.39
N ASP A 187 8.54 35.50 -1.33
CA ASP A 187 7.82 36.06 -0.18
C ASP A 187 8.10 37.58 -0.06
N SER A 188 7.28 38.45 -0.63
CA SER A 188 6.10 38.22 -1.46
C SER A 188 6.25 38.88 -2.84
N ILE A 189 5.42 38.49 -3.83
CA ILE A 189 5.56 39.05 -5.19
C ILE A 189 5.25 40.54 -5.22
N MET A 190 4.08 40.95 -4.74
CA MET A 190 3.66 42.35 -4.96
C MET A 190 4.26 43.35 -3.97
N ASN A 191 5.08 42.96 -2.98
CA ASN A 191 5.63 43.94 -2.04
C ASN A 191 6.40 45.05 -2.80
N CYS A 192 7.37 44.66 -3.62
CA CYS A 192 8.12 45.61 -4.45
C CYS A 192 7.22 46.31 -5.49
N PHE A 193 6.35 45.58 -6.19
CA PHE A 193 5.46 46.17 -7.21
C PHE A 193 4.43 47.16 -6.66
N ARG A 194 4.09 47.11 -5.37
CA ARG A 194 3.18 48.09 -4.74
C ARG A 194 3.89 49.36 -4.32
N VAL A 195 5.17 49.25 -3.96
CA VAL A 195 5.99 50.38 -3.55
C VAL A 195 6.45 51.15 -4.79
N ASP A 196 6.92 50.44 -5.82
CA ASP A 196 7.51 51.06 -7.00
C ASP A 196 6.47 51.68 -7.94
N TYR A 197 5.23 51.15 -7.95
CA TYR A 197 4.17 51.61 -8.84
C TYR A 197 2.97 52.12 -8.03
N CYS A 198 2.85 53.44 -7.92
CA CYS A 198 1.93 54.11 -7.01
C CYS A 198 0.73 54.76 -7.74
N GLY A 199 -0.46 54.57 -7.17
CA GLY A 199 -1.69 55.19 -7.67
C GLY A 199 -2.28 54.53 -8.93
N ARG A 200 -3.37 55.11 -9.46
CA ARG A 200 -4.09 54.55 -10.61
C ARG A 200 -3.40 54.79 -11.95
N GLY A 201 -2.58 55.84 -12.07
CA GLY A 201 -1.90 56.20 -13.32
C GLY A 201 -0.88 55.16 -13.78
N GLU A 202 -0.20 54.52 -12.83
CA GLU A 202 0.86 53.53 -13.10
C GLU A 202 0.35 52.08 -13.09
N LEU A 203 -0.97 51.89 -12.97
CA LEU A 203 -1.59 50.56 -12.88
C LEU A 203 -1.29 49.74 -14.14
N ALA A 204 -1.36 50.34 -15.32
CA ALA A 204 -1.12 49.65 -16.59
C ALA A 204 0.32 49.12 -16.67
N ASP A 205 1.30 49.96 -16.34
CA ASP A 205 2.72 49.62 -16.37
C ASP A 205 3.04 48.52 -15.34
N ARG A 206 2.51 48.65 -14.11
CA ARG A 206 2.62 47.61 -13.08
C ARG A 206 2.07 46.28 -13.57
N GLN A 207 0.86 46.28 -14.13
CA GLN A 207 0.22 45.05 -14.63
C GLN A 207 1.02 44.43 -15.79
N GLN A 208 1.60 45.24 -16.68
CA GLN A 208 2.45 44.75 -17.76
C GLN A 208 3.76 44.13 -17.25
N LYS A 209 4.44 44.79 -16.30
CA LYS A 209 5.69 44.31 -15.70
C LYS A 209 5.47 43.06 -14.86
N LEU A 210 4.40 43.02 -14.06
CA LEU A 210 3.99 41.83 -13.32
C LEU A 210 3.70 40.66 -14.25
N ASN A 211 3.01 40.90 -15.38
CA ASN A 211 2.76 39.85 -16.36
C ASN A 211 4.06 39.29 -16.94
N GLN A 212 5.04 40.15 -17.26
CA GLN A 212 6.36 39.70 -17.73
C GLN A 212 7.08 38.83 -16.67
N PHE A 213 7.00 39.24 -15.40
CA PHE A 213 7.57 38.49 -14.28
C PHE A 213 6.89 37.11 -14.11
N LEU A 214 5.56 37.06 -14.12
CA LEU A 214 4.79 35.82 -13.98
C LEU A 214 4.96 34.86 -15.15
N MET A 215 5.04 35.37 -16.39
CA MET A 215 5.35 34.53 -17.56
C MET A 215 6.73 33.91 -17.45
N LYS A 216 7.73 34.68 -16.98
CA LYS A 216 9.07 34.14 -16.76
C LYS A 216 9.09 33.08 -15.66
N LEU A 217 8.31 33.28 -14.58
CA LEU A 217 8.12 32.27 -13.55
C LEU A 217 7.46 31.00 -14.07
N ALA A 218 6.44 31.11 -14.93
CA ALA A 218 5.76 29.96 -15.50
C ALA A 218 6.70 29.11 -16.36
N HIS A 219 7.54 29.76 -17.19
CA HIS A 219 8.58 29.06 -17.95
C HIS A 219 9.61 28.36 -17.05
N MET A 220 10.03 28.99 -15.95
CA MET A 220 10.91 28.32 -14.98
C MET A 220 10.20 27.20 -14.20
N ALA A 221 8.87 27.32 -14.04
CA ALA A 221 8.08 26.36 -13.31
C ALA A 221 7.93 25.04 -14.08
N GLU A 222 7.99 25.05 -15.41
CA GLU A 222 8.03 23.81 -16.24
C GLU A 222 9.15 22.86 -15.79
N ASP A 223 10.20 23.38 -15.14
CA ASP A 223 11.29 22.60 -14.55
C ASP A 223 11.25 22.50 -12.99
N HIS A 224 10.59 23.42 -12.27
CA HIS A 224 10.74 23.61 -10.81
C HIS A 224 9.45 24.04 -10.08
N GLN A 225 9.25 23.69 -8.79
CA GLN A 225 8.06 24.20 -8.04
C GLN A 225 8.20 25.68 -7.73
N THR A 226 7.10 26.45 -7.82
CA THR A 226 7.07 27.82 -7.30
C THR A 226 5.92 28.01 -6.31
N ASN A 227 6.24 28.33 -5.05
CA ASN A 227 5.24 28.69 -4.03
C ASN A 227 5.27 30.22 -3.83
N GLN A 228 4.18 30.89 -4.20
CA GLN A 228 4.04 32.34 -4.13
C GLN A 228 3.16 32.69 -2.96
N VAL A 229 3.62 33.56 -2.08
CA VAL A 229 2.89 33.90 -0.86
C VAL A 229 2.66 35.41 -0.80
N GLN A 230 1.43 35.90 -0.63
CA GLN A 230 1.17 37.34 -0.44
C GLN A 230 -0.16 37.66 0.24
N SER A 231 -0.29 38.80 0.93
CA SER A 231 -1.59 39.34 1.34
C SER A 231 -1.71 40.84 1.17
N ASP A 232 -2.94 41.33 1.03
CA ASP A 232 -3.26 42.76 1.05
C ASP A 232 -3.30 43.32 2.49
N PRO A 233 -2.59 44.41 2.80
CA PRO A 233 -2.84 45.21 4.00
C PRO A 233 -3.95 46.27 3.80
N GLY A 234 -4.46 46.50 2.58
CA GLY A 234 -5.15 47.74 2.18
C GLY A 234 -6.64 47.68 1.82
N ALA A 235 -7.34 46.55 1.90
CA ALA A 235 -8.75 46.49 1.52
C ALA A 235 -9.68 46.89 2.70
N SER A 236 -10.07 48.17 2.75
CA SER A 236 -11.16 48.65 3.62
C SER A 236 -12.47 47.90 3.32
N ALA A 237 -13.00 47.28 4.37
CA ALA A 237 -14.14 46.37 4.39
C ALA A 237 -15.50 47.10 4.37
N LEU A 238 -15.92 47.67 3.24
CA LEU A 238 -17.24 48.33 3.17
C LEU A 238 -18.27 47.66 2.24
N PHE A 239 -17.90 46.85 1.24
CA PHE A 239 -18.89 46.30 0.28
C PHE A 239 -18.52 44.95 -0.36
N ALA A 240 -18.20 43.92 0.42
CA ALA A 240 -18.09 42.58 -0.13
C ALA A 240 -18.78 41.56 0.79
N GLY A 241 -19.48 40.59 0.18
CA GLY A 241 -20.27 39.55 0.86
C GLY A 241 -19.47 38.72 1.87
N ALA A 242 -20.09 37.70 2.46
CA ALA A 242 -19.64 36.99 3.68
C ALA A 242 -18.16 36.54 3.77
N ASP A 243 -17.39 36.56 2.67
CA ASP A 243 -15.94 36.34 2.62
C ASP A 243 -15.21 37.39 1.76
N GLY A 244 -15.49 38.69 1.98
CA GLY A 244 -15.10 39.85 1.17
C GLY A 244 -13.61 40.17 0.95
N ARG A 245 -12.73 39.18 1.02
CA ARG A 245 -11.27 39.29 0.94
C ARG A 245 -10.81 38.98 -0.48
N LYS A 246 -10.42 40.00 -1.23
CA LYS A 246 -9.84 39.83 -2.58
C LYS A 246 -8.30 39.86 -2.53
N PRO A 247 -7.61 38.97 -3.25
CA PRO A 247 -6.16 39.01 -3.39
C PRO A 247 -5.71 40.21 -4.24
N VAL A 248 -4.45 40.63 -4.08
CA VAL A 248 -3.84 41.78 -4.77
C VAL A 248 -3.01 41.29 -5.94
N GLY A 249 -3.04 42.02 -7.06
CA GLY A 249 -2.45 41.62 -8.35
C GLY A 249 -3.49 41.52 -9.47
N GLY A 250 -4.78 41.55 -9.09
CA GLY A 250 -5.90 41.55 -10.03
C GLY A 250 -6.01 40.25 -10.82
N HIS A 251 -6.66 40.31 -11.98
CA HIS A 251 -6.90 39.14 -12.82
C HIS A 251 -5.61 38.52 -13.38
N ILE A 252 -4.54 39.29 -13.55
CA ILE A 252 -3.27 38.78 -14.12
C ILE A 252 -2.66 37.71 -13.21
N LEU A 253 -2.52 38.00 -11.92
CA LEU A 253 -1.99 37.03 -10.96
C LEU A 253 -2.93 35.82 -10.79
N ALA A 254 -4.24 36.07 -10.80
CA ALA A 254 -5.25 35.02 -10.71
C ALA A 254 -5.16 34.03 -11.88
N HIS A 255 -4.97 34.50 -13.12
CA HIS A 255 -4.86 33.64 -14.30
C HIS A 255 -3.51 32.93 -14.41
N ALA A 256 -2.43 33.52 -13.91
CA ALA A 256 -1.11 32.89 -13.93
C ALA A 256 -0.96 31.77 -12.89
N SER A 257 -1.73 31.85 -11.80
CA SER A 257 -1.66 30.87 -10.70
C SER A 257 -2.57 29.67 -10.99
N THR A 258 -2.01 28.47 -10.94
CA THR A 258 -2.76 27.23 -11.19
C THR A 258 -3.59 26.83 -9.97
N THR A 259 -3.02 26.96 -8.78
CA THR A 259 -3.69 26.64 -7.52
C THR A 259 -3.64 27.84 -6.59
N ARG A 260 -4.78 28.20 -6.00
CA ARG A 260 -4.92 29.37 -5.13
C ARG A 260 -5.48 28.98 -3.77
N VAL A 261 -4.75 29.30 -2.71
CA VAL A 261 -5.09 28.94 -1.33
C VAL A 261 -5.24 30.19 -0.47
N LEU A 262 -6.42 30.39 0.11
CA LEU A 262 -6.68 31.41 1.11
C LEU A 262 -6.34 30.89 2.52
N LEU A 263 -5.43 31.57 3.20
CA LEU A 263 -5.11 31.38 4.62
C LEU A 263 -5.82 32.43 5.47
N ARG A 264 -6.61 31.98 6.44
CA ARG A 264 -7.32 32.85 7.40
C ARG A 264 -7.07 32.39 8.84
N LYS A 265 -7.26 33.31 9.80
CA LYS A 265 -7.19 32.97 11.22
C LYS A 265 -8.38 32.07 11.59
N GLY A 266 -8.10 31.00 12.33
CA GLY A 266 -9.08 30.11 12.93
C GLY A 266 -9.41 30.53 14.37
N ARG A 267 -9.90 29.59 15.18
CA ARG A 267 -10.14 29.81 16.61
C ARG A 267 -8.85 29.58 17.39
N GLY A 268 -8.50 30.50 18.31
CA GLY A 268 -7.27 30.40 19.10
C GLY A 268 -6.02 30.38 18.22
N ASP A 269 -5.18 29.36 18.41
CA ASP A 269 -3.92 29.19 17.66
C ASP A 269 -4.11 28.49 16.30
N GLU A 270 -5.32 28.05 15.99
CA GLU A 270 -5.65 27.45 14.71
C GLU A 270 -5.66 28.47 13.56
N ARG A 271 -5.38 27.98 12.37
CA ARG A 271 -5.45 28.65 11.09
C ARG A 271 -6.23 27.77 10.13
N VAL A 272 -6.84 28.37 9.13
CA VAL A 272 -7.62 27.65 8.12
C VAL A 272 -7.03 27.94 6.75
N ALA A 273 -6.79 26.90 5.98
CA ALA A 273 -6.43 26.96 4.57
C ALA A 273 -7.63 26.54 3.73
N LYS A 274 -8.00 27.36 2.74
CA LYS A 274 -9.11 27.11 1.81
C LYS A 274 -8.60 27.12 0.38
N ILE A 275 -8.85 26.04 -0.36
CA ILE A 275 -8.63 26.03 -1.81
C ILE A 275 -9.74 26.86 -2.44
N GLN A 276 -9.35 27.90 -3.17
CA GLN A 276 -10.28 28.76 -3.90
C GLN A 276 -10.32 28.47 -5.39
N ASP A 277 -9.20 28.07 -5.96
CA ASP A 277 -9.09 27.78 -7.38
C ASP A 277 -8.04 26.69 -7.57
N SER A 278 -8.38 25.65 -8.32
CA SER A 278 -7.47 24.58 -8.73
C SER A 278 -8.12 23.79 -9.86
N PRO A 279 -7.36 23.36 -10.88
CA PRO A 279 -7.91 22.55 -11.98
C PRO A 279 -8.29 21.12 -11.55
N ASP A 280 -7.76 20.63 -10.44
CA ASP A 280 -7.80 19.22 -10.04
C ASP A 280 -8.23 18.97 -8.58
N CYS A 281 -8.22 20.01 -7.74
CA CYS A 281 -8.63 19.93 -6.34
C CYS A 281 -9.97 20.66 -6.15
N PRO A 282 -10.99 20.00 -5.57
CA PRO A 282 -12.25 20.67 -5.27
C PRO A 282 -12.08 21.71 -4.15
N GLU A 283 -12.96 22.71 -4.11
CA GLU A 283 -13.01 23.67 -3.01
C GLU A 283 -13.19 22.96 -1.67
N ARG A 284 -12.17 23.04 -0.81
CA ARG A 284 -12.12 22.42 0.51
C ARG A 284 -11.34 23.30 1.48
N GLU A 285 -11.59 23.09 2.77
CA GLU A 285 -10.91 23.76 3.85
C GLU A 285 -10.23 22.75 4.78
N ALA A 286 -9.06 23.12 5.30
CA ALA A 286 -8.32 22.36 6.31
C ALA A 286 -7.83 23.28 7.41
N THR A 287 -7.80 22.76 8.65
CA THR A 287 -7.26 23.49 9.79
C THR A 287 -5.82 23.05 10.05
N TYR A 288 -4.94 24.01 10.34
CA TYR A 288 -3.55 23.80 10.72
C TYR A 288 -3.17 24.73 11.88
N VAL A 289 -2.04 24.46 12.53
CA VAL A 289 -1.45 25.32 13.58
C VAL A 289 -0.01 25.66 13.22
N ILE A 290 0.50 26.71 13.84
CA ILE A 290 1.90 27.14 13.73
C ILE A 290 2.58 26.78 15.04
N THR A 291 3.55 25.87 14.99
CA THR A 291 4.30 25.37 16.16
C THR A 291 5.77 25.74 16.06
N ASN A 292 6.59 25.42 17.06
CA ASN A 292 8.06 25.54 16.94
C ASN A 292 8.64 24.65 15.83
N GLY A 293 7.94 23.61 15.38
CA GLY A 293 8.36 22.80 14.23
C GLY A 293 7.72 23.21 12.89
N GLY A 294 7.22 24.45 12.77
CA GLY A 294 6.58 24.96 11.54
C GLY A 294 5.08 24.69 11.48
N ILE A 295 4.54 24.58 10.27
CA ILE A 295 3.14 24.23 10.00
C ILE A 295 2.87 22.79 10.43
N ASN A 296 1.86 22.58 11.27
CA ASN A 296 1.50 21.26 11.79
C ASN A 296 -0.03 21.09 11.86
N ASP A 297 -0.49 19.87 12.07
CA ASP A 297 -1.88 19.60 12.37
C ASP A 297 -2.23 20.14 13.77
N PRO A 298 -3.44 20.69 14.00
CA PRO A 298 -3.87 21.11 15.32
C PRO A 298 -3.80 19.92 16.27
N ASP A 299 -3.16 20.12 17.42
CA ASP A 299 -3.32 19.21 18.53
C ASP A 299 -4.81 19.19 18.84
N LYS A 300 -5.46 18.05 18.59
CA LYS A 300 -6.77 17.80 19.18
C LYS A 300 -6.54 17.76 20.69
N SER A 301 -6.56 18.92 21.34
CA SER A 301 -6.78 19.04 22.76
C SER A 301 -8.21 18.55 23.01
N LEU A 302 -8.32 17.23 23.13
CA LEU A 302 -9.33 16.67 24.00
C LEU A 302 -9.19 17.45 25.30
N PRO A 303 -10.26 18.10 25.81
CA PRO A 303 -10.22 18.68 27.14
C PRO A 303 -9.72 17.59 28.09
N SER A 304 -8.96 17.98 29.11
CA SER A 304 -8.38 17.15 30.18
C SER A 304 -9.43 16.28 30.90
N SER A 305 -9.94 15.31 30.16
CA SER A 305 -10.98 14.37 30.49
C SER A 305 -10.72 13.16 29.59
N LYS A 306 -10.04 12.16 30.17
CA LYS A 306 -9.94 10.77 29.71
C LYS A 306 -9.94 10.61 28.18
N MET A 307 -8.76 10.52 27.56
CA MET A 307 -8.64 9.99 26.20
C MET A 307 -9.58 8.80 26.06
N LYS A 308 -10.62 8.92 25.23
CA LYS A 308 -11.34 7.75 24.73
C LYS A 308 -10.34 7.03 23.84
N LYS A 309 -9.60 6.14 24.47
CA LYS A 309 -8.74 5.17 23.83
C LYS A 309 -9.64 4.41 22.84
N GLU A 310 -9.53 4.65 21.56
CA GLU A 310 -10.19 3.84 20.54
C GLU A 310 -9.25 2.71 20.14
N THR A 311 -9.80 1.51 19.96
CA THR A 311 -9.06 0.35 19.43
C THR A 311 -8.72 0.63 17.97
N LEU A 312 -7.45 0.47 17.58
CA LEU A 312 -7.06 0.54 16.18
C LEU A 312 -7.62 -0.71 15.47
N GLU A 313 -8.75 -0.57 14.78
CA GLU A 313 -9.33 -1.62 13.96
C GLU A 313 -9.26 -1.26 12.47
N VAL A 314 -8.85 -2.22 11.64
CA VAL A 314 -8.75 -2.07 10.19
C VAL A 314 -9.45 -3.26 9.54
N ALA A 315 -10.54 -3.02 8.80
CA ALA A 315 -11.29 -4.07 8.10
C ALA A 315 -11.63 -5.31 8.97
N GLY A 316 -12.01 -5.09 10.24
CA GLY A 316 -12.32 -6.17 11.20
C GLY A 316 -11.13 -6.80 11.91
N TYR A 317 -9.90 -6.38 11.61
CA TYR A 317 -8.70 -6.78 12.34
C TYR A 317 -8.40 -5.80 13.46
N THR A 318 -8.04 -6.32 14.63
CA THR A 318 -7.40 -5.54 15.69
C THR A 318 -5.93 -5.35 15.36
N ALA A 319 -5.48 -4.11 15.20
CA ALA A 319 -4.08 -3.78 14.98
C ALA A 319 -3.33 -3.70 16.32
N LEU A 320 -2.42 -4.64 16.56
CA LEU A 320 -1.57 -4.71 17.73
C LEU A 320 -0.20 -4.09 17.41
N PRO A 321 0.14 -2.91 17.96
CA PRO A 321 1.48 -2.37 17.83
C PRO A 321 2.48 -3.16 18.69
N ILE A 322 3.59 -3.56 18.08
CA ILE A 322 4.76 -4.12 18.75
C ILE A 322 6.00 -3.30 18.37
N GLN A 323 6.95 -3.21 19.29
CA GLN A 323 8.24 -2.55 19.04
C GLN A 323 9.27 -3.59 18.65
N LEU A 324 9.87 -3.43 17.49
CA LEU A 324 11.08 -4.15 17.12
C LEU A 324 12.28 -3.46 17.81
N PRO A 325 13.15 -4.22 18.49
CA PRO A 325 14.30 -3.65 19.18
C PRO A 325 15.30 -3.06 18.19
N ALA A 326 16.04 -2.03 18.62
CA ALA A 326 17.15 -1.47 17.86
C ALA A 326 18.27 -2.51 17.72
N VAL A 327 18.90 -2.57 16.55
CA VAL A 327 20.02 -3.48 16.25
C VAL A 327 21.24 -2.67 15.83
N SER A 328 22.44 -3.26 15.89
CA SER A 328 23.68 -2.54 15.54
C SER A 328 23.68 -1.98 14.11
N SER A 329 23.02 -2.66 13.17
CA SER A 329 22.86 -2.21 11.79
C SER A 329 21.75 -1.18 11.58
N PHE A 330 20.86 -1.00 12.57
CA PHE A 330 19.74 -0.07 12.53
C PHE A 330 19.41 0.39 13.96
N PRO A 331 20.04 1.46 14.46
CA PRO A 331 20.05 1.83 15.89
C PRO A 331 18.75 2.50 16.37
N GLN A 332 17.66 2.36 15.62
CA GLN A 332 16.35 2.93 15.95
C GLN A 332 15.33 1.81 16.16
N SER A 333 14.49 1.93 17.19
CA SER A 333 13.37 1.00 17.39
C SER A 333 12.26 1.29 16.37
N ALA A 334 11.78 0.27 15.67
CA ALA A 334 10.68 0.39 14.73
C ALA A 334 9.36 -0.10 15.36
N THR A 335 8.23 0.53 15.01
CA THR A 335 6.91 0.02 15.40
C THR A 335 6.37 -0.83 14.27
N HIS A 336 6.09 -2.10 14.55
CA HIS A 336 5.50 -3.06 13.62
C HIS A 336 4.07 -3.37 14.07
N TYR A 337 3.15 -3.55 13.13
CA TYR A 337 1.74 -3.83 13.44
C TYR A 337 1.38 -5.25 13.03
N ILE A 338 0.91 -6.04 14.01
CA ILE A 338 0.31 -7.36 13.76
C ILE A 338 -1.20 -7.18 13.72
N TYR A 339 -1.85 -7.71 12.69
CA TYR A 339 -3.30 -7.64 12.54
C TYR A 339 -3.94 -8.94 12.98
N ILE A 340 -4.85 -8.89 13.95
CA ILE A 340 -5.40 -10.07 14.64
C ILE A 340 -6.92 -10.11 14.49
N ARG A 341 -7.46 -11.27 14.11
CA ARG A 341 -8.90 -11.54 14.13
C ARG A 341 -9.22 -13.00 14.48
N PRO A 342 -10.47 -13.35 14.81
CA PRO A 342 -10.90 -14.75 14.90
C PRO A 342 -10.62 -15.52 13.61
N HIS A 343 -10.20 -16.78 13.72
CA HIS A 343 -10.00 -17.63 12.56
C HIS A 343 -11.34 -18.19 12.07
N GLU A 344 -11.81 -17.68 10.93
CA GLU A 344 -13.06 -18.08 10.30
C GLU A 344 -12.80 -18.56 8.87
N PRO A 345 -12.33 -19.81 8.68
CA PRO A 345 -12.16 -20.39 7.35
C PRO A 345 -13.51 -20.67 6.70
N ARG A 346 -13.54 -20.75 5.36
CA ARG A 346 -14.77 -21.01 4.57
C ARG A 346 -15.47 -22.31 4.98
N ILE A 347 -14.72 -23.29 5.44
CA ILE A 347 -15.21 -24.55 6.01
C ILE A 347 -14.64 -24.63 7.43
N PRO A 348 -15.45 -24.39 8.47
CA PRO A 348 -15.00 -24.47 9.86
C PRO A 348 -14.49 -25.86 10.21
N ASP A 349 -13.33 -25.91 10.84
CA ASP A 349 -12.72 -27.10 11.42
C ASP A 349 -12.88 -27.10 12.96
N PRO A 350 -12.61 -28.22 13.66
CA PRO A 350 -12.76 -28.28 15.12
C PRO A 350 -11.95 -27.24 15.90
N ASP A 351 -10.85 -26.74 15.33
CA ASP A 351 -9.96 -25.76 15.96
C ASP A 351 -10.32 -24.32 15.61
N SER A 352 -11.12 -24.07 14.57
CA SER A 352 -11.65 -22.74 14.21
C SER A 352 -12.14 -21.90 15.41
N PRO A 353 -13.03 -22.41 16.31
CA PRO A 353 -13.57 -21.60 17.42
C PRO A 353 -12.55 -21.25 18.50
N ARG A 354 -11.37 -21.91 18.52
CA ARG A 354 -10.29 -21.66 19.49
C ARG A 354 -9.03 -21.09 18.83
N SER A 355 -9.15 -20.57 17.61
CA SER A 355 -8.01 -20.11 16.82
C SER A 355 -8.12 -18.65 16.43
N LEU A 356 -6.96 -17.97 16.38
CA LEU A 356 -6.83 -16.61 15.88
C LEU A 356 -6.03 -16.59 14.58
N PHE A 357 -6.45 -15.75 13.65
CA PHE A 357 -5.75 -15.50 12.39
C PHE A 357 -4.95 -14.19 12.49
N LEU A 358 -3.64 -14.30 12.33
CA LEU A 358 -2.68 -13.20 12.40
C LEU A 358 -2.13 -12.92 11.01
N VAL A 359 -2.01 -11.64 10.65
CA VAL A 359 -1.42 -11.17 9.40
C VAL A 359 -0.30 -10.17 9.69
N ASN A 360 0.70 -10.14 8.82
CA ASN A 360 1.88 -9.30 8.95
C ASN A 360 2.68 -9.67 10.21
N VAL A 361 2.94 -10.97 10.43
CA VAL A 361 3.84 -11.38 11.50
C VAL A 361 5.28 -10.96 11.15
N PRO A 362 6.13 -10.55 12.12
CA PRO A 362 7.54 -10.27 11.86
C PRO A 362 8.23 -11.41 11.13
N ILE A 363 9.14 -11.10 10.21
CA ILE A 363 9.80 -12.09 9.33
C ILE A 363 10.54 -13.17 10.10
N ASP A 364 10.92 -12.89 11.34
CA ASP A 364 11.67 -13.81 12.17
C ASP A 364 10.75 -14.63 13.10
N THR A 365 9.45 -14.39 13.15
CA THR A 365 8.51 -15.02 14.10
C THR A 365 8.73 -16.53 14.24
N THR A 366 8.74 -17.01 15.48
CA THR A 366 8.71 -18.45 15.79
C THR A 366 7.51 -18.78 16.66
N GLU A 367 7.18 -20.06 16.81
CA GLU A 367 6.14 -20.49 17.73
C GLU A 367 6.38 -19.98 19.18
N THR A 368 7.64 -19.95 19.62
CA THR A 368 8.05 -19.39 20.91
C THR A 368 7.70 -17.91 21.05
N HIS A 369 7.81 -17.12 19.98
CA HIS A 369 7.44 -15.70 20.00
C HIS A 369 5.95 -15.52 20.27
N LEU A 370 5.09 -16.24 19.55
CA LEU A 370 3.64 -16.12 19.73
C LEU A 370 3.17 -16.72 21.06
N LYS A 371 3.78 -17.82 21.51
CA LYS A 371 3.56 -18.36 22.87
C LYS A 371 3.91 -17.34 23.94
N HIS A 372 5.03 -16.63 23.79
CA HIS A 372 5.45 -15.59 24.73
C HIS A 372 4.56 -14.34 24.67
N LEU A 373 4.19 -13.89 23.46
CA LEU A 373 3.31 -12.74 23.25
C LEU A 373 1.97 -12.94 23.98
N PHE A 374 1.27 -14.05 23.72
CA PHE A 374 -0.06 -14.28 24.29
C PHE A 374 -0.01 -14.77 25.75
N GLY A 375 1.02 -15.53 26.12
CA GLY A 375 1.16 -16.12 27.45
C GLY A 375 1.77 -15.20 28.51
N ALA A 376 2.76 -14.39 28.14
CA ALA A 376 3.54 -13.59 29.09
C ALA A 376 3.38 -12.07 28.89
N GLN A 377 3.40 -11.57 27.65
CA GLN A 377 3.33 -10.12 27.40
C GLN A 377 1.88 -9.60 27.48
N LEU A 378 0.92 -10.35 26.93
CA LEU A 378 -0.51 -10.05 27.02
C LEU A 378 -1.19 -10.72 28.23
N SER A 379 -0.54 -11.72 28.84
CA SER A 379 -1.02 -12.48 30.01
C SER A 379 -2.46 -12.96 29.88
N ALA A 380 -2.82 -13.52 28.72
CA ALA A 380 -4.22 -13.68 28.34
C ALA A 380 -4.64 -15.12 28.05
N GLY A 381 -3.80 -15.92 27.39
CA GLY A 381 -4.18 -17.27 27.00
C GLY A 381 -2.99 -18.15 26.65
N ARG A 382 -3.16 -19.46 26.87
CA ARG A 382 -2.14 -20.46 26.56
C ARG A 382 -2.31 -20.95 25.11
N VAL A 383 -1.26 -20.77 24.33
CA VAL A 383 -1.17 -21.27 22.94
C VAL A 383 -0.78 -22.75 22.95
N GLU A 384 -1.53 -23.58 22.23
CA GLU A 384 -1.21 -25.00 22.03
C GLU A 384 -0.16 -25.15 20.94
N ARG A 385 -0.47 -24.64 19.74
CA ARG A 385 0.38 -24.70 18.55
C ARG A 385 0.16 -23.50 17.63
N VAL A 386 1.09 -23.30 16.70
CA VAL A 386 1.03 -22.25 15.68
C VAL A 386 1.27 -22.86 14.31
N GLU A 387 0.44 -22.50 13.35
CA GLU A 387 0.56 -22.92 11.95
C GLU A 387 0.92 -21.71 11.09
N PHE A 388 2.00 -21.79 10.32
CA PHE A 388 2.49 -20.71 9.45
C PHE A 388 2.22 -21.02 7.97
N GLU A 389 2.07 -19.97 7.15
CA GLU A 389 1.74 -20.03 5.71
C GLU A 389 2.53 -21.07 4.89
N ASP A 390 3.83 -21.22 5.13
CA ASP A 390 4.70 -22.10 4.34
C ASP A 390 4.90 -23.50 4.96
N VAL A 391 4.07 -23.91 5.93
CA VAL A 391 4.08 -25.27 6.48
C VAL A 391 2.98 -26.06 5.75
N PRO A 392 3.29 -27.13 5.00
CA PRO A 392 2.26 -27.94 4.35
C PRO A 392 1.24 -28.41 5.37
N THR A 393 0.01 -27.90 5.28
CA THR A 393 -1.12 -28.36 6.10
C THR A 393 -1.68 -29.66 5.52
N LYS A 394 -0.91 -30.75 5.59
CA LYS A 394 -1.52 -32.08 5.43
C LYS A 394 -2.42 -32.33 6.63
N LYS A 395 -3.73 -32.16 6.44
CA LYS A 395 -4.76 -32.53 7.41
C LYS A 395 -4.57 -33.99 7.82
N LYS A 396 -4.27 -34.22 9.09
CA LYS A 396 -4.65 -35.46 9.75
C LYS A 396 -6.17 -35.56 9.67
N SER A 397 -6.69 -36.43 8.81
CA SER A 397 -8.04 -36.97 8.97
C SER A 397 -8.03 -37.89 10.20
N VAL A 398 -8.01 -37.28 11.39
CA VAL A 398 -8.34 -38.01 12.62
C VAL A 398 -9.84 -38.29 12.54
N GLY A 399 -10.18 -39.45 11.98
CA GLY A 399 -11.45 -40.09 12.28
C GLY A 399 -11.60 -40.16 13.80
N ALA A 400 -12.68 -39.56 14.28
CA ALA A 400 -13.11 -39.44 15.66
C ALA A 400 -12.51 -40.47 16.63
N PHE A 401 -11.65 -40.01 17.54
CA PHE A 401 -11.59 -40.56 18.89
C PHE A 401 -11.51 -39.39 19.88
N ALA A 402 -12.65 -39.13 20.50
CA ALA A 402 -12.77 -38.27 21.66
C ALA A 402 -11.86 -38.76 22.78
N GLN A 403 -11.30 -37.80 23.53
CA GLN A 403 -10.82 -38.07 24.88
C GLN A 403 -12.01 -38.50 25.74
N ASP A 404 -12.09 -39.80 26.01
CA ASP A 404 -12.62 -40.28 27.27
C ASP A 404 -11.46 -40.95 28.01
N SER A 405 -10.82 -40.18 28.88
CA SER A 405 -9.88 -40.73 29.83
C SER A 405 -10.65 -41.08 31.10
N LEU A 406 -11.08 -42.34 31.22
CA LEU A 406 -11.23 -43.10 32.47
C LEU A 406 -11.81 -44.51 32.21
N ALA A 407 -11.08 -45.41 31.55
CA ALA A 407 -11.20 -46.86 31.80
C ALA A 407 -10.19 -47.72 31.00
N LYS A 408 -9.45 -48.53 31.76
CA LYS A 408 -8.98 -49.89 31.43
C LYS A 408 -8.17 -50.10 30.14
N LYS A 409 -6.88 -50.38 30.36
CA LYS A 409 -5.99 -51.24 29.56
C LYS A 409 -6.75 -52.28 28.71
N SER A 410 -6.63 -52.20 27.38
CA SER A 410 -6.55 -53.40 26.54
C SER A 410 -5.74 -53.13 25.27
N LYS A 411 -4.64 -53.88 25.11
CA LYS A 411 -3.83 -53.95 23.90
C LYS A 411 -4.63 -54.66 22.81
N LYS A 412 -5.04 -53.97 21.74
CA LYS A 412 -5.27 -54.59 20.43
C LYS A 412 -4.43 -53.81 19.41
N ARG A 413 -3.41 -54.49 18.85
CA ARG A 413 -2.54 -53.96 17.78
C ARG A 413 -3.41 -53.57 16.58
N LYS A 414 -3.50 -52.26 16.28
CA LYS A 414 -4.06 -51.75 15.03
C LYS A 414 -3.17 -52.24 13.88
N ARG A 415 -3.76 -52.84 12.83
CA ARG A 415 -3.02 -53.28 11.65
C ARG A 415 -2.54 -52.03 10.91
N VAL A 416 -1.23 -51.89 10.75
CA VAL A 416 -0.61 -50.78 10.03
C VAL A 416 -0.81 -51.01 8.52
N THR A 417 -1.33 -50.02 7.80
CA THR A 417 -1.53 -50.08 6.34
C THR A 417 -0.29 -49.59 5.58
N ALA A 418 -0.23 -49.84 4.27
CA ALA A 418 0.83 -49.27 3.43
C ALA A 418 0.82 -47.73 3.45
N ASP A 419 -0.37 -47.12 3.44
CA ASP A 419 -0.57 -45.66 3.50
C ASP A 419 -0.08 -45.06 4.83
N ASP A 420 -0.28 -45.77 5.96
CA ASP A 420 0.21 -45.34 7.27
C ASP A 420 1.75 -45.29 7.31
N LEU A 421 2.42 -46.26 6.66
CA LEU A 421 3.88 -46.33 6.55
C LEU A 421 4.45 -45.34 5.53
N GLU A 422 3.70 -45.05 4.45
CA GLU A 422 4.08 -44.04 3.47
C GLU A 422 4.01 -42.63 4.07
N SER A 423 3.00 -42.34 4.88
CA SER A 423 2.96 -41.09 5.66
C SER A 423 4.14 -40.98 6.62
N GLN A 424 4.58 -42.08 7.25
CA GLN A 424 5.77 -42.07 8.10
C GLN A 424 7.05 -41.82 7.29
N LEU A 425 7.09 -42.29 6.05
CA LEU A 425 8.23 -42.12 5.15
C LEU A 425 8.37 -40.66 4.69
N GLU A 426 7.25 -39.97 4.45
CA GLU A 426 7.23 -38.54 4.16
C GLU A 426 7.69 -37.68 5.36
N ASP A 427 7.54 -38.17 6.58
CA ASP A 427 7.97 -37.48 7.81
C ASP A 427 9.49 -37.62 8.08
N ILE A 428 10.18 -38.54 7.39
CA ILE A 428 11.64 -38.74 7.55
C ILE A 428 12.38 -37.77 6.62
N TRP A 429 12.96 -36.72 7.20
CA TRP A 429 13.76 -35.72 6.49
C TRP A 429 15.22 -35.73 6.96
N VAL A 430 16.14 -35.32 6.08
CA VAL A 430 17.53 -35.05 6.47
C VAL A 430 17.60 -33.88 7.46
N PRO A 431 18.60 -33.80 8.34
CA PRO A 431 18.71 -32.66 9.26
C PRO A 431 18.64 -31.32 8.52
N SER A 432 17.78 -30.40 8.98
CA SER A 432 17.66 -29.06 8.39
C SER A 432 18.99 -28.31 8.50
N THR A 433 19.38 -27.62 7.44
CA THR A 433 20.57 -26.75 7.46
C THR A 433 20.32 -25.42 8.17
N TRP A 434 19.05 -25.07 8.40
CA TRP A 434 18.65 -23.88 9.14
C TRP A 434 17.99 -24.27 10.47
N ASP A 435 18.43 -23.65 11.55
CA ASP A 435 17.90 -23.80 12.92
C ASP A 435 16.60 -23.00 13.15
N ARG A 436 16.34 -21.98 12.32
CA ARG A 436 15.14 -21.16 12.33
C ARG A 436 14.70 -20.83 10.91
N LYS A 437 13.43 -21.08 10.60
CA LYS A 437 12.78 -20.63 9.36
C LYS A 437 12.48 -19.13 9.45
N LEU A 438 12.73 -18.39 8.37
CA LEU A 438 12.20 -17.03 8.20
C LEU A 438 10.97 -17.05 7.33
N HIS A 439 10.11 -16.06 7.55
CA HIS A 439 8.91 -15.80 6.81
C HIS A 439 9.12 -14.66 5.81
N LYS A 440 8.32 -14.66 4.75
CA LYS A 440 8.21 -13.53 3.82
C LYS A 440 7.52 -12.34 4.49
N SER A 441 7.74 -11.14 3.95
CA SER A 441 7.00 -9.95 4.39
C SER A 441 5.50 -10.14 4.17
N GLY A 442 4.69 -9.72 5.14
CA GLY A 442 3.23 -9.89 5.10
C GLY A 442 2.74 -11.31 5.40
N ALA A 443 3.61 -12.23 5.82
CA ALA A 443 3.22 -13.60 6.17
C ALA A 443 2.11 -13.65 7.23
N HIS A 444 1.36 -14.75 7.22
CA HIS A 444 0.27 -15.00 8.15
C HIS A 444 0.50 -16.25 9.00
N ALA A 445 -0.17 -16.29 10.15
CA ALA A 445 -0.13 -17.40 11.09
C ALA A 445 -1.51 -17.68 11.68
N ILE A 446 -1.80 -18.95 11.94
CA ILE A 446 -2.97 -19.40 12.70
C ILE A 446 -2.48 -19.84 14.07
N VAL A 447 -2.97 -19.18 15.11
CA VAL A 447 -2.61 -19.48 16.50
C VAL A 447 -3.75 -20.23 17.15
N VAL A 448 -3.50 -21.50 17.48
CA VAL A 448 -4.49 -22.40 18.09
C VAL A 448 -4.29 -22.39 19.60
N PHE A 449 -5.32 -21.98 20.34
CA PHE A 449 -5.31 -21.92 21.81
C PHE A 449 -5.86 -23.21 22.41
N VAL A 450 -5.46 -23.53 23.65
CA VAL A 450 -5.91 -24.75 24.34
C VAL A 450 -7.43 -24.86 24.39
N ASP A 451 -8.13 -23.73 24.55
CA ASP A 451 -9.58 -23.66 24.55
C ASP A 451 -10.10 -22.34 23.96
N LYS A 452 -11.40 -22.30 23.65
CA LYS A 452 -12.08 -21.10 23.12
C LYS A 452 -11.98 -19.90 24.06
N PRO A 453 -12.19 -20.02 25.39
CA PRO A 453 -12.02 -18.90 26.32
C PRO A 453 -10.62 -18.26 26.27
N SER A 454 -9.57 -19.06 26.12
CA SER A 454 -8.19 -18.57 26.00
C SER A 454 -7.99 -17.75 24.72
N ALA A 455 -8.60 -18.16 23.60
CA ALA A 455 -8.55 -17.41 22.35
C ALA A 455 -9.30 -16.07 22.46
N GLU A 456 -10.51 -16.08 23.05
CA GLU A 456 -11.32 -14.88 23.27
C GLU A 456 -10.65 -13.89 24.23
N ALA A 457 -10.07 -14.40 25.33
CA ALA A 457 -9.30 -13.62 26.29
C ALA A 457 -8.08 -12.97 25.63
N SER A 458 -7.37 -13.73 24.78
CA SER A 458 -6.21 -13.25 24.02
C SER A 458 -6.55 -12.15 23.04
N LEU A 459 -7.64 -12.29 22.29
CA LEU A 459 -8.13 -11.23 21.40
C LEU A 459 -8.56 -9.97 22.18
N LYS A 460 -9.24 -10.16 23.32
CA LYS A 460 -9.65 -9.05 24.20
C LYS A 460 -8.45 -8.34 24.82
N ALA A 461 -7.42 -9.08 25.21
CA ALA A 461 -6.17 -8.53 25.74
C ALA A 461 -5.40 -7.78 24.65
N ALA A 462 -5.32 -8.30 23.43
CA ALA A 462 -4.74 -7.60 22.28
C ALA A 462 -5.49 -6.29 21.97
N ARG A 463 -6.83 -6.31 21.97
CA ARG A 463 -7.65 -5.09 21.86
C ARG A 463 -7.35 -4.09 22.97
N LYS A 464 -7.26 -4.56 24.23
CA LYS A 464 -6.93 -3.72 25.38
C LYS A 464 -5.52 -3.14 25.27
N ALA A 465 -4.54 -3.92 24.80
CA ALA A 465 -3.16 -3.49 24.60
C ALA A 465 -3.06 -2.44 23.48
N SER A 466 -3.73 -2.67 22.36
CA SER A 466 -3.87 -1.70 21.26
C SER A 466 -4.51 -0.39 21.74
N LYS A 467 -5.65 -0.49 22.45
CA LYS A 467 -6.37 0.63 23.06
C LYS A 467 -5.48 1.42 24.03
N ASN A 468 -4.73 0.72 24.88
CA ASN A 468 -3.88 1.34 25.90
C ASN A 468 -2.50 1.78 25.37
N ARG A 469 -2.15 1.46 24.11
CA ARG A 469 -0.79 1.58 23.57
C ARG A 469 0.25 0.95 24.50
N THR A 470 -0.05 -0.24 25.00
CA THR A 470 0.87 -0.99 25.86
C THR A 470 2.18 -1.22 25.10
N LYS A 471 3.31 -0.88 25.71
CA LYS A 471 4.63 -1.13 25.14
C LYS A 471 4.89 -2.64 25.16
N ILE A 472 4.93 -3.26 23.98
CA ILE A 472 5.26 -4.68 23.79
C ILE A 472 6.51 -4.72 22.92
N VAL A 473 7.63 -5.16 23.49
CA VAL A 473 8.89 -5.30 22.75
C VAL A 473 8.99 -6.72 22.19
N TRP A 474 9.22 -6.86 20.89
CA TRP A 474 9.30 -8.15 20.22
C TRP A 474 10.58 -8.88 20.61
N GLY A 475 10.44 -10.13 21.06
CA GLY A 475 11.59 -10.97 21.45
C GLY A 475 12.16 -10.70 22.85
N ASP A 476 11.67 -9.68 23.56
CA ASP A 476 12.07 -9.36 24.93
C ASP A 476 11.74 -10.53 25.88
N GLY A 477 12.69 -10.92 26.73
CA GLY A 477 12.54 -12.05 27.66
C GLY A 477 12.65 -13.46 27.07
N ILE A 478 12.89 -13.60 25.75
CA ILE A 478 13.09 -14.91 25.09
C ILE A 478 14.37 -15.02 24.27
N GLU A 479 15.29 -14.06 24.38
CA GLU A 479 16.54 -13.98 23.62
C GLU A 479 17.37 -15.27 23.65
N GLY A 480 17.42 -15.97 24.79
CA GLY A 480 18.13 -17.25 24.94
C GLY A 480 17.32 -18.50 24.60
N ARG A 481 16.04 -18.36 24.22
CA ARG A 481 15.10 -19.47 23.92
C ARG A 481 14.77 -19.59 22.43
N VAL A 482 15.28 -18.69 21.61
CA VAL A 482 15.11 -18.69 20.17
C VAL A 482 16.47 -18.67 19.49
N PRO A 483 16.66 -19.36 18.36
CA PRO A 483 17.92 -19.32 17.64
C PRO A 483 18.28 -17.88 17.23
N PRO A 484 19.54 -17.45 17.42
CA PRO A 484 19.97 -16.09 17.17
C PRO A 484 19.94 -15.76 15.67
N LEU A 485 19.81 -14.48 15.36
CA LEU A 485 19.88 -13.96 13.99
C LEU A 485 21.27 -13.36 13.68
N GLY A 486 21.43 -12.74 12.50
CA GLY A 486 22.68 -12.09 12.10
C GLY A 486 23.82 -13.08 11.83
N LEU A 487 25.05 -12.70 12.20
CA LEU A 487 26.26 -13.50 11.95
C LEU A 487 26.20 -14.90 12.59
N GLN A 488 25.66 -15.00 13.80
CA GLN A 488 25.54 -16.27 14.52
C GLN A 488 24.68 -17.28 13.75
N ARG A 489 23.59 -16.82 13.12
CA ARG A 489 22.75 -17.68 12.29
C ARG A 489 23.51 -18.30 11.12
N TYR A 490 24.30 -17.49 10.40
CA TYR A 490 25.07 -18.00 9.26
C TYR A 490 26.18 -18.95 9.69
N THR A 491 26.81 -18.67 10.84
CA THR A 491 27.81 -19.58 11.44
C THR A 491 27.17 -20.92 11.84
N THR A 492 25.99 -20.88 12.45
CA THR A 492 25.22 -22.11 12.77
C THR A 492 24.82 -22.86 11.51
N HIS A 493 24.34 -22.16 10.47
CA HIS A 493 24.00 -22.79 9.19
C HIS A 493 25.22 -23.47 8.54
N GLU A 494 26.38 -22.82 8.53
CA GLU A 494 27.62 -23.40 8.00
C GLU A 494 27.97 -24.70 8.73
N ARG A 495 27.84 -24.72 10.06
CA ARG A 495 28.04 -25.93 10.85
C ARG A 495 27.00 -27.01 10.53
N LEU A 496 25.72 -26.66 10.40
CA LEU A 496 24.63 -27.60 10.11
C LEU A 496 24.67 -28.15 8.68
N ARG A 497 25.33 -27.45 7.75
CA ARG A 497 25.59 -27.95 6.38
C ARG A 497 26.46 -29.21 6.36
N TYR A 498 27.25 -29.42 7.41
CA TYR A 498 28.11 -30.59 7.59
C TYR A 498 27.70 -31.38 8.84
N PRO A 499 26.54 -32.06 8.82
CA PRO A 499 26.07 -32.83 9.97
C PRO A 499 27.01 -34.00 10.27
N ALA A 500 27.01 -34.46 11.53
CA ALA A 500 27.81 -35.62 11.92
C ALA A 500 27.39 -36.85 11.11
N ARG A 501 28.37 -37.66 10.69
CA ARG A 501 28.13 -38.88 9.90
C ARG A 501 27.09 -39.81 10.54
N ALA A 502 27.07 -39.89 11.87
CA ALA A 502 26.12 -40.71 12.61
C ALA A 502 24.66 -40.26 12.42
N ASP A 503 24.40 -38.95 12.43
CA ASP A 503 23.04 -38.42 12.28
C ASP A 503 22.51 -38.59 10.85
N LEU A 504 23.38 -38.40 9.85
CA LEU A 504 23.04 -38.64 8.45
C LEU A 504 22.77 -40.13 8.19
N LEU A 505 23.64 -41.01 8.70
CA LEU A 505 23.45 -42.46 8.59
C LEU A 505 22.17 -42.92 9.27
N ARG A 506 21.81 -42.35 10.43
CA ARG A 506 20.54 -42.66 11.11
C ARG A 506 19.35 -42.26 10.23
N ALA A 507 19.31 -41.01 9.76
CA ALA A 507 18.20 -40.53 8.91
C ALA A 507 18.03 -41.38 7.63
N ILE A 508 19.14 -41.73 6.97
CA ILE A 508 19.12 -42.61 5.80
C ILE A 508 18.68 -44.03 6.18
N SER A 509 19.18 -44.59 7.28
CA SER A 509 18.82 -45.95 7.71
C SER A 509 17.35 -46.04 8.08
N ASP A 510 16.82 -45.03 8.78
CA ASP A 510 15.40 -44.93 9.14
C ASP A 510 14.53 -44.83 7.88
N TYR A 511 14.93 -43.98 6.92
CA TYR A 511 14.25 -43.86 5.63
C TYR A 511 14.25 -45.17 4.85
N MET A 512 15.41 -45.82 4.71
CA MET A 512 15.55 -47.09 3.98
C MET A 512 14.77 -48.22 4.65
N THR A 513 14.71 -48.23 5.99
CA THR A 513 13.92 -49.19 6.75
C THR A 513 12.43 -48.99 6.50
N ALA A 514 11.94 -47.75 6.61
CA ALA A 514 10.54 -47.42 6.32
C ALA A 514 10.19 -47.72 4.86
N PHE A 515 11.07 -47.37 3.91
CA PHE A 515 10.90 -47.63 2.49
C PHE A 515 10.77 -49.11 2.17
N THR A 516 11.65 -49.94 2.75
CA THR A 516 11.60 -51.39 2.58
C THR A 516 10.29 -51.97 3.15
N GLN A 517 9.82 -51.46 4.29
CA GLN A 517 8.55 -51.89 4.88
C GLN A 517 7.34 -51.50 4.02
N VAL A 518 7.34 -50.29 3.44
CA VAL A 518 6.30 -49.84 2.49
C VAL A 518 6.27 -50.75 1.25
N GLU A 519 7.42 -51.02 0.65
CA GLU A 519 7.54 -51.87 -0.53
C GLU A 519 7.08 -53.31 -0.25
N GLU A 520 7.51 -53.91 0.88
CA GLU A 520 7.06 -55.25 1.27
C GLU A 520 5.55 -55.32 1.52
N MET A 521 4.99 -54.31 2.17
CA MET A 521 3.55 -54.26 2.44
C MET A 521 2.75 -54.09 1.15
N ARG A 522 3.19 -53.23 0.22
CA ARG A 522 2.58 -53.08 -1.11
C ARG A 522 2.69 -54.36 -1.93
N ALA A 523 3.83 -55.04 -1.91
CA ALA A 523 4.00 -56.32 -2.57
C ALA A 523 3.07 -57.39 -2.01
N ARG A 524 2.87 -57.44 -0.69
CA ARG A 524 1.90 -58.35 -0.04
C ARG A 524 0.46 -58.00 -0.39
N GLU A 525 0.10 -56.72 -0.45
CA GLU A 525 -1.23 -56.28 -0.86
C GLU A 525 -1.50 -56.57 -2.33
N ALA A 526 -0.52 -56.35 -3.22
CA ALA A 526 -0.59 -56.71 -4.63
C ALA A 526 -0.69 -58.23 -4.84
N ALA A 527 0.10 -59.02 -4.12
CA ALA A 527 0.04 -60.49 -4.18
C ALA A 527 -1.30 -61.02 -3.67
N ARG A 528 -1.86 -60.45 -2.60
CA ARG A 528 -3.20 -60.80 -2.11
C ARG A 528 -4.26 -60.45 -3.16
N LYS A 529 -4.17 -59.27 -3.76
CA LYS A 529 -5.11 -58.81 -4.80
C LYS A 529 -4.99 -59.65 -6.08
N ALA A 530 -3.80 -60.15 -6.41
CA ALA A 530 -3.58 -61.07 -7.52
C ALA A 530 -4.08 -62.50 -7.25
N GLN A 531 -4.31 -62.87 -5.97
CA GLN A 531 -4.88 -64.16 -5.56
C GLN A 531 -6.39 -64.11 -5.35
N GLU A 532 -7.01 -62.92 -5.35
CA GLU A 532 -8.47 -62.79 -5.35
C GLU A 532 -8.99 -63.18 -6.73
N PRO A 533 -9.88 -64.19 -6.85
CA PRO A 533 -10.47 -64.55 -8.13
C PRO A 533 -11.34 -63.41 -8.64
N ASP A 534 -11.24 -63.12 -9.94
CA ASP A 534 -12.13 -62.16 -10.62
C ASP A 534 -13.60 -62.67 -10.58
N GLU A 535 -14.59 -61.86 -10.96
CA GLU A 535 -16.03 -62.21 -10.92
C GLU A 535 -16.39 -63.51 -11.70
N ASP A 536 -15.51 -63.98 -12.59
CA ASP A 536 -15.62 -65.23 -13.35
C ASP A 536 -14.76 -66.40 -12.80
N GLY A 537 -14.10 -66.23 -11.65
CA GLY A 537 -13.37 -67.30 -10.93
C GLY A 537 -11.96 -67.63 -11.43
N PHE A 538 -11.36 -66.80 -12.27
CA PHE A 538 -9.99 -66.97 -12.78
C PHE A 538 -8.97 -66.18 -11.95
N ILE A 539 -7.76 -66.74 -11.78
CA ILE A 539 -6.62 -66.10 -11.11
C ILE A 539 -5.61 -65.67 -12.17
N THR A 540 -5.28 -64.39 -12.24
CA THR A 540 -4.35 -63.84 -13.24
C THR A 540 -2.89 -64.11 -12.84
N VAL A 541 -2.17 -64.94 -13.62
CA VAL A 541 -0.73 -65.19 -13.44
C VAL A 541 0.05 -64.06 -14.11
N THR A 542 0.54 -63.09 -13.33
CA THR A 542 1.45 -62.06 -13.84
C THR A 542 2.88 -62.28 -13.35
N SER A 543 3.84 -62.13 -14.26
CA SER A 543 5.28 -62.15 -13.95
C SER A 543 5.68 -60.88 -13.18
N GLY A 544 6.57 -61.02 -12.19
CA GLY A 544 6.84 -60.06 -11.12
C GLY A 544 7.15 -58.59 -11.47
N PRO A 545 7.21 -57.73 -10.43
CA PRO A 545 7.18 -56.27 -10.59
C PRO A 545 8.46 -55.72 -11.24
N LYS A 546 8.31 -54.89 -12.28
CA LYS A 546 9.42 -54.12 -12.88
C LYS A 546 9.57 -52.77 -12.17
N GLN A 547 10.81 -52.43 -11.78
CA GLN A 547 11.13 -51.37 -10.82
C GLN A 547 11.24 -49.93 -11.36
N ASN A 548 10.81 -49.63 -12.59
CA ASN A 548 11.02 -48.29 -13.20
C ASN A 548 9.75 -47.40 -13.16
N SER A 549 9.87 -46.19 -12.62
CA SER A 549 8.77 -45.22 -12.43
C SER A 549 8.12 -44.75 -13.73
N LEU A 550 8.91 -44.56 -14.79
CA LEU A 550 8.43 -44.15 -16.12
C LEU A 550 7.54 -45.20 -16.80
N ALA A 551 7.72 -46.48 -16.47
CA ALA A 551 6.88 -47.55 -17.01
C ALA A 551 5.50 -47.60 -16.34
N ARG A 552 5.42 -47.23 -15.04
CA ARG A 552 4.14 -47.16 -14.31
C ARG A 552 3.25 -46.01 -14.78
N GLU A 553 3.82 -44.84 -15.07
CA GLU A 553 3.05 -43.72 -15.62
C GLU A 553 2.50 -44.00 -17.02
N ALA A 554 3.22 -44.79 -17.83
CA ALA A 554 2.75 -45.20 -19.16
C ALA A 554 1.59 -46.20 -19.06
N GLU A 555 1.66 -47.18 -18.17
CA GLU A 555 0.57 -48.14 -17.91
C GLU A 555 -0.67 -47.47 -17.29
N GLU A 556 -0.50 -46.54 -16.35
CA GLU A 556 -1.63 -45.79 -15.78
C GLU A 556 -2.38 -44.99 -16.85
N LYS A 557 -1.65 -44.34 -17.77
CA LYS A 557 -2.26 -43.64 -18.89
C LYS A 557 -3.01 -44.58 -19.82
N GLU A 558 -2.45 -45.74 -20.14
CA GLU A 558 -3.09 -46.73 -21.00
C GLU A 558 -4.35 -47.36 -20.35
N LEU A 559 -4.34 -47.58 -19.03
CA LEU A 559 -5.48 -48.04 -18.25
C LEU A 559 -6.61 -47.00 -18.19
N ILE A 560 -6.26 -45.72 -18.01
CA ILE A 560 -7.22 -44.61 -18.05
C ILE A 560 -7.83 -44.49 -19.46
N GLU A 561 -7.03 -44.71 -20.50
CA GLU A 561 -7.50 -44.64 -21.89
C GLU A 561 -8.43 -45.82 -22.25
N LYS A 562 -8.11 -47.04 -21.77
CA LYS A 562 -9.01 -48.21 -21.87
C LYS A 562 -10.29 -48.04 -21.07
N GLN A 563 -10.27 -47.40 -19.89
CA GLN A 563 -11.48 -47.07 -19.14
C GLN A 563 -12.35 -46.05 -19.87
N LYS A 564 -11.75 -45.00 -20.46
CA LYS A 564 -12.48 -44.05 -21.31
C LYS A 564 -13.12 -44.70 -22.53
N GLN A 565 -12.45 -45.66 -23.16
CA GLN A 565 -13.02 -46.41 -24.28
C GLN A 565 -14.18 -47.32 -23.83
N LYS A 566 -14.07 -47.97 -22.66
CA LYS A 566 -15.20 -48.75 -22.09
C LYS A 566 -16.40 -47.87 -21.74
N GLU A 567 -16.21 -46.68 -21.17
CA GLU A 567 -17.30 -45.73 -20.89
C GLU A 567 -17.96 -45.23 -22.18
N SER A 568 -17.21 -45.08 -23.27
CA SER A 568 -17.77 -44.68 -24.58
C SER A 568 -18.72 -45.73 -25.18
N GLY A 569 -18.50 -47.03 -24.90
CA GLY A 569 -19.33 -48.13 -25.40
C GLY A 569 -20.64 -48.37 -24.65
N LEU A 570 -20.78 -47.89 -23.40
CA LEU A 570 -21.99 -48.03 -22.59
C LEU A 570 -23.05 -46.94 -22.84
N GLY A 571 -22.71 -45.89 -23.59
CA GLY A 571 -23.61 -44.76 -23.89
C GLY A 571 -24.82 -45.11 -24.78
N ASP A 572 -24.72 -46.14 -25.62
CA ASP A 572 -25.78 -46.50 -26.58
C ASP A 572 -26.80 -47.53 -26.07
N PHE A 573 -26.50 -48.26 -24.98
CA PHE A 573 -27.42 -49.22 -24.38
C PHE A 573 -28.48 -48.55 -23.47
N TYR A 574 -28.13 -47.44 -22.81
CA TYR A 574 -29.03 -46.74 -21.86
C TYR A 574 -30.04 -45.79 -22.51
N ARG A 575 -29.89 -45.45 -23.80
CA ARG A 575 -30.81 -44.54 -24.52
C ARG A 575 -32.19 -45.15 -24.77
N PHE A 576 -32.28 -46.47 -24.98
CA PHE A 576 -33.55 -47.14 -25.23
C PHE A 576 -34.39 -47.25 -23.93
N GLN A 577 -33.77 -47.64 -22.81
CA GLN A 577 -34.44 -47.71 -21.51
C GLN A 577 -34.87 -46.33 -20.97
N THR A 578 -34.11 -45.27 -21.22
CA THR A 578 -34.54 -43.91 -20.84
C THR A 578 -35.68 -43.39 -21.71
N ARG A 579 -35.76 -43.80 -22.99
CA ARG A 579 -36.86 -43.43 -23.89
C ARG A 579 -38.16 -44.14 -23.51
N GLU A 580 -38.09 -45.42 -23.15
CA GLU A 580 -39.24 -46.16 -22.61
C GLU A 580 -39.71 -45.59 -21.27
N LYS A 581 -38.81 -45.37 -20.30
CA LYS A 581 -39.17 -44.78 -19.00
C LYS A 581 -39.77 -43.38 -19.11
N ARG A 582 -39.39 -42.59 -20.12
CA ARG A 582 -40.00 -41.27 -20.39
C ARG A 582 -41.40 -41.42 -20.99
N LYS A 583 -41.59 -42.38 -21.91
CA LYS A 583 -42.90 -42.66 -22.53
C LYS A 583 -43.90 -43.21 -21.51
N GLU A 584 -43.46 -44.09 -20.61
CA GLU A 584 -44.26 -44.58 -19.48
C GLU A 584 -44.68 -43.44 -18.54
N ARG A 585 -43.73 -42.60 -18.11
CA ARG A 585 -44.05 -41.44 -17.25
C ARG A 585 -45.05 -40.48 -17.91
N GLN A 586 -44.92 -40.24 -19.22
CA GLN A 586 -45.85 -39.39 -19.95
C GLN A 586 -47.27 -39.98 -20.01
N ASN A 587 -47.39 -41.29 -20.24
CA ASN A 587 -48.69 -41.98 -20.21
C ASN A 587 -49.31 -42.00 -18.81
N GLU A 588 -48.50 -42.18 -17.76
CA GLU A 588 -48.98 -42.14 -16.38
C GLU A 588 -49.50 -40.75 -15.98
N LEU A 589 -48.81 -39.69 -16.43
CA LEU A 589 -49.24 -38.30 -16.25
C LEU A 589 -50.54 -38.00 -17.02
N LEU A 590 -50.69 -38.47 -18.26
CA LEU A 590 -51.95 -38.33 -19.02
C LEU A 590 -53.10 -39.02 -18.31
N ARG A 591 -52.88 -40.24 -17.79
CA ARG A 591 -53.90 -41.01 -17.08
C ARG A 591 -54.32 -40.32 -15.78
N LYS A 592 -53.37 -39.81 -14.99
CA LYS A 592 -53.67 -39.00 -13.79
C LYS A 592 -54.44 -37.72 -14.15
N PHE A 593 -54.09 -37.07 -15.26
CA PHE A 593 -54.79 -35.89 -15.73
C PHE A 593 -56.25 -36.19 -16.13
N ASP A 594 -56.51 -37.29 -16.82
CA ASP A 594 -57.88 -37.70 -17.17
C ASP A 594 -58.71 -38.12 -15.95
N GLU A 595 -58.08 -38.78 -14.96
CA GLU A 595 -58.71 -39.10 -13.68
C GLU A 595 -59.07 -37.84 -12.89
N ASP A 596 -58.18 -36.84 -12.83
CA ASP A 596 -58.46 -35.56 -12.19
C ASP A 596 -59.52 -34.75 -12.96
N LYS A 597 -59.52 -34.81 -14.29
CA LYS A 597 -60.56 -34.18 -15.13
C LYS A 597 -61.93 -34.81 -14.89
N ARG A 598 -62.01 -36.12 -14.69
CA ARG A 598 -63.23 -36.82 -14.27
C ARG A 598 -63.68 -36.42 -12.87
N LYS A 599 -62.76 -36.37 -11.89
CA LYS A 599 -63.07 -35.87 -10.53
C LYS A 599 -63.58 -34.43 -10.53
N ILE A 600 -63.00 -33.56 -11.35
CA ILE A 600 -63.46 -32.17 -11.49
C ILE A 600 -64.84 -32.11 -12.14
N GLN A 601 -65.14 -32.97 -13.13
CA GLN A 601 -66.49 -33.06 -13.69
C GLN A 601 -67.52 -33.59 -12.70
N GLU A 602 -67.16 -34.57 -11.86
CA GLU A 602 -68.02 -35.06 -10.78
C GLU A 602 -68.26 -34.00 -9.70
N MET A 603 -67.22 -33.26 -9.28
CA MET A 603 -67.37 -32.13 -8.37
C MET A 603 -68.23 -31.01 -8.97
N LYS A 604 -68.13 -30.74 -10.27
CA LYS A 604 -69.01 -29.79 -10.97
C LYS A 604 -70.46 -30.28 -11.06
N LYS A 605 -70.70 -31.59 -11.24
CA LYS A 605 -72.05 -32.19 -11.19
C LYS A 605 -72.65 -32.18 -9.78
N GLN A 606 -71.83 -32.29 -8.74
CA GLN A 606 -72.26 -32.19 -7.34
C GLN A 606 -72.54 -30.74 -6.90
N ARG A 607 -71.81 -29.75 -7.43
CA ARG A 607 -72.06 -28.31 -7.18
C ARG A 607 -73.28 -27.72 -7.91
N GLY A 608 -73.87 -28.44 -8.87
CA GLY A 608 -75.07 -28.02 -9.63
C GLY A 608 -76.41 -28.42 -9.00
N LYS A 609 -76.42 -29.04 -7.81
CA LYS A 609 -77.64 -29.36 -7.04
C LYS A 609 -77.66 -28.60 -5.72
N LEU A 610 -77.74 -27.28 -5.79
CA LEU A 610 -78.22 -26.41 -4.71
C LEU A 610 -79.46 -25.71 -5.25
N ARG A 611 -80.64 -26.26 -4.94
CA ARG A 611 -81.90 -25.49 -4.98
C ARG A 611 -82.13 -24.93 -3.58
N PRO A 612 -82.62 -23.69 -3.45
CA PRO A 612 -82.96 -23.09 -2.17
C PRO A 612 -84.20 -23.78 -1.58
N GLU A 613 -84.17 -24.12 -0.30
CA GLU A 613 -85.41 -24.35 0.46
C GLU A 613 -85.91 -23.01 1.03
N SER A 614 -87.24 -22.96 1.09
CA SER A 614 -88.19 -21.98 1.64
C SER A 614 -87.68 -20.93 2.62
#